data_AF-A0A1H9X0U7-F1
#
_entry.id   AF-A0A1H9X0U7-F1
#
_cell.length_a   1.000
_cell.length_b   1.000
_cell.length_c   1.000
_cell.angle_alpha   90.00
_cell.angle_beta   90.00
_cell.angle_gamma   90.00
#
_symmetry.space_group_name_H-M   'P 1'
#
loop_
_entity.id
_entity.type
_entity.pdbx_description
1 polymer ?
#
loop_
_entity_poly.entity_id
_entity_poly.type
_entity_poly.pdbx_seq_one_letter_code
_entity_poly.pdbx_strand_id
1 'polypeptide(L)'
;MATTDEIRRRIEIADAERSSRRLGTAQLVGELAHRRTALSKELHEIDIKLGNLIIDAEDVISLPELALFTDVPVDELTQWTVASKPKRGRRKRSIERTAKLGSSGEQPGSSVPETSSGGVAGPRVAER
;
A
#
# COMPACT_ATOMS: atom_id res chain seq x y z
N MET A 1 -38.57 5.12 -35.29
CA MET A 1 -38.21 4.48 -34.00
C MET A 1 -36.87 3.78 -34.16
N ALA A 2 -35.93 3.95 -33.23
CA ALA A 2 -34.71 3.14 -33.23
C ALA A 2 -35.08 1.71 -32.79
N THR A 3 -34.62 0.71 -33.52
CA THR A 3 -34.77 -0.69 -33.12
C THR A 3 -33.93 -0.94 -31.87
N THR A 4 -34.33 -1.94 -31.07
CA THR A 4 -33.61 -2.32 -29.85
C THR A 4 -32.12 -2.59 -30.11
N ASP A 5 -31.79 -3.16 -31.27
CA ASP A 5 -30.40 -3.44 -31.68
C ASP A 5 -29.59 -2.16 -31.96
N GLU A 6 -30.21 -1.12 -32.51
CA GLU A 6 -29.56 0.18 -32.73
C GLU A 6 -29.27 0.89 -31.39
N ILE A 7 -30.17 0.75 -30.41
CA ILE A 7 -29.94 1.29 -29.05
C ILE A 7 -28.77 0.55 -28.37
N ARG A 8 -28.73 -0.78 -28.47
CA ARG A 8 -27.63 -1.59 -27.93
C ARG A 8 -26.29 -1.18 -28.55
N ARG A 9 -26.23 -1.08 -29.88
CA ARG A 9 -25.01 -0.70 -30.62
C ARG A 9 -24.50 0.69 -30.20
N ARG A 10 -25.40 1.66 -30.00
CA ARG A 10 -25.02 3.01 -29.56
C ARG A 10 -24.42 3.02 -28.15
N ILE A 11 -24.95 2.21 -27.24
CA ILE A 11 -24.42 2.10 -25.87
C ILE A 11 -23.04 1.44 -25.88
N GLU A 12 -22.88 0.34 -26.62
CA GLU A 12 -21.60 -0.38 -26.74
C GLU A 12 -20.50 0.52 -27.29
N ILE A 13 -20.79 1.33 -28.32
CA ILE A 13 -19.83 2.30 -28.88
C ILE A 13 -19.47 3.37 -27.84
N ALA A 14 -20.46 3.94 -27.16
CA ALA A 14 -20.23 4.98 -26.15
C ALA A 14 -19.42 4.45 -24.95
N ASP A 15 -19.67 3.21 -24.52
CA ASP A 15 -18.94 2.56 -23.44
C ASP A 15 -17.53 2.12 -23.88
N ALA A 16 -17.33 1.72 -25.14
CA ALA A 16 -16.00 1.46 -25.69
C ALA A 16 -15.12 2.72 -25.68
N GLU A 17 -15.65 3.87 -26.11
CA GLU A 17 -14.92 5.14 -26.06
C GLU A 17 -14.61 5.59 -24.63
N ARG A 18 -15.56 5.37 -23.71
CA ARG A 18 -15.38 5.73 -22.29
C ARG A 18 -14.35 4.83 -21.63
N SER A 19 -14.42 3.52 -21.86
CA SER A 19 -13.48 2.55 -21.32
C SER A 19 -12.07 2.73 -21.89
N SER A 20 -11.92 3.02 -23.18
CA SER A 20 -10.63 3.35 -23.80
C SER A 20 -9.96 4.56 -23.15
N ARG A 21 -10.72 5.66 -22.93
CA ARG A 21 -10.21 6.86 -22.24
C ARG A 21 -9.81 6.58 -20.79
N ARG A 22 -10.62 5.81 -20.06
CA ARG A 22 -10.32 5.40 -18.68
C ARG A 22 -9.08 4.52 -18.62
N LEU A 23 -8.95 3.57 -19.54
CA LEU A 23 -7.80 2.68 -19.63
C LEU A 23 -6.52 3.48 -19.90
N GLY A 24 -6.50 4.34 -20.92
CA GLY A 24 -5.33 5.15 -21.24
C GLY A 24 -4.91 6.05 -20.08
N THR A 25 -5.88 6.67 -19.40
CA THR A 25 -5.59 7.50 -18.22
C THR A 25 -5.03 6.67 -17.07
N ALA A 26 -5.63 5.51 -16.77
CA ALA A 26 -5.17 4.63 -15.71
C ALA A 26 -3.77 4.07 -15.97
N GLN A 27 -3.45 3.75 -17.24
CA GLN A 27 -2.12 3.30 -17.65
C GLN A 27 -1.07 4.38 -17.41
N LEU A 28 -1.32 5.62 -17.86
CA LEU A 28 -0.39 6.74 -17.66
C LEU A 28 -0.18 7.04 -16.17
N VAL A 29 -1.26 7.06 -15.38
CA VAL A 29 -1.17 7.29 -13.94
C VAL A 29 -0.38 6.15 -13.26
N GLY A 30 -0.64 4.90 -13.63
CA GLY A 30 0.09 3.74 -13.11
C GLY A 30 1.57 3.81 -13.42
N GLU A 31 1.93 4.11 -14.66
CA GLU A 31 3.32 4.26 -15.10
C GLU A 31 4.04 5.38 -14.32
N LEU A 32 3.42 6.56 -14.21
CA LEU A 32 3.98 7.68 -13.47
C LEU A 32 4.10 7.38 -11.97
N ALA A 33 3.13 6.67 -11.38
CA ALA A 33 3.20 6.25 -9.99
C ALA A 33 4.37 5.28 -9.76
N HIS A 34 4.57 4.31 -10.66
CA HIS A 34 5.70 3.40 -10.59
C HIS A 34 7.04 4.15 -10.71
N ARG A 35 7.15 5.05 -11.69
CA ARG A 35 8.36 5.87 -11.86
C ARG A 35 8.64 6.73 -10.63
N ARG A 36 7.62 7.36 -10.06
CA ARG A 36 7.74 8.12 -8.81
C ARG A 36 8.23 7.25 -7.66
N THR A 37 7.72 6.01 -7.54
CA THR A 37 8.18 5.11 -6.47
C THR A 37 9.62 4.65 -6.66
N ALA A 38 10.08 4.47 -7.90
CA ALA A 38 11.47 4.15 -8.20
C ALA A 38 12.39 5.32 -7.84
N LEU A 39 12.07 6.53 -8.34
CA LEU A 39 12.84 7.74 -8.03
C LEU A 39 12.85 8.05 -6.53
N SER A 40 11.74 7.83 -5.82
CA SER A 40 11.69 8.04 -4.37
C SER A 40 12.59 7.07 -3.61
N LYS A 41 12.82 5.85 -4.12
CA LYS A 41 13.79 4.91 -3.51
C LYS A 41 15.22 5.36 -3.77
N GLU A 42 15.52 5.75 -5.00
CA GLU A 42 16.85 6.26 -5.37
C GLU A 42 17.21 7.52 -4.58
N LEU A 43 16.27 8.48 -4.47
CA LEU A 43 16.44 9.66 -3.63
C LEU A 43 16.67 9.28 -2.16
N HIS A 44 15.91 8.33 -1.63
CA HIS A 44 16.11 7.89 -0.26
C HIS A 44 17.49 7.26 -0.03
N GLU A 45 18.00 6.49 -0.98
CA GLU A 45 19.37 5.95 -0.92
C GLU A 45 20.43 7.05 -0.97
N ILE A 46 20.20 8.09 -1.79
CA ILE A 46 21.08 9.27 -1.85
C ILE A 46 21.05 10.02 -0.51
N ASP A 47 19.87 10.26 0.07
CA ASP A 47 19.71 10.93 1.36
C ASP A 47 20.48 10.20 2.48
N ILE A 48 20.44 8.87 2.50
CA ILE A 48 21.21 8.06 3.46
C ILE A 48 22.72 8.24 3.23
N LYS A 49 23.18 8.19 1.97
CA LYS A 49 24.60 8.38 1.65
C LYS A 49 25.09 9.77 2.05
N LEU A 50 24.30 10.81 1.75
CA LEU A 50 24.57 12.19 2.16
C LEU A 50 24.64 12.29 3.68
N GLY A 51 23.66 11.74 4.40
CA GLY A 51 23.66 11.74 5.86
C GLY A 51 24.88 11.04 6.47
N ASN A 52 25.31 9.91 5.91
CA ASN A 52 26.53 9.23 6.35
C ASN A 52 27.78 10.07 6.11
N LEU A 53 27.93 10.65 4.90
CA LEU A 53 29.08 11.52 4.59
C LEU A 53 29.14 12.74 5.51
N ILE A 54 27.99 13.34 5.84
CA ILE A 54 27.93 14.47 6.76
C ILE A 54 28.36 14.05 8.18
N ILE A 55 27.93 12.89 8.65
CA ILE A 55 28.35 12.35 9.96
C ILE A 55 29.84 12.04 9.97
N ASP A 56 30.35 11.43 8.90
CA ASP A 56 31.77 11.07 8.76
C ASP A 56 32.67 12.30 8.61
N ALA A 57 32.13 13.44 8.17
CA ALA A 57 32.85 14.70 8.02
C ALA A 57 32.70 15.65 9.22
N GLU A 58 31.91 15.31 10.25
CA GLU A 58 31.63 16.17 11.41
C GLU A 58 32.90 16.53 12.20
N ASP A 59 33.92 15.70 12.14
CA ASP A 59 35.24 15.92 12.74
C ASP A 59 36.13 16.89 11.93
N VAL A 60 35.87 17.03 10.63
CA VAL A 60 36.62 17.89 9.70
C VAL A 60 35.93 19.24 9.48
N ILE A 61 34.61 19.24 9.36
CA ILE A 61 33.82 20.43 9.01
C ILE A 61 32.52 20.48 9.80
N SER A 62 32.24 21.64 10.39
CA SER A 62 31.01 21.81 11.16
C SER A 62 29.78 21.90 10.25
N LEU A 63 28.61 21.46 10.73
CA LEU A 63 27.36 21.49 9.97
C LEU A 63 26.98 22.90 9.44
N PRO A 64 27.10 23.99 10.24
CA PRO A 64 26.83 25.34 9.76
C PRO A 64 27.84 25.81 8.70
N GLU A 65 29.09 25.38 8.81
CA GLU A 65 30.14 25.70 7.84
C GLU A 65 29.92 24.95 6.52
N LEU A 66 29.53 23.68 6.57
CA LEU A 66 29.16 22.90 5.39
C LEU A 66 27.99 23.52 4.63
N ALA A 67 27.00 24.08 5.35
CA ALA A 67 25.87 24.78 4.74
C ALA A 67 26.31 26.02 3.95
N LEU A 68 27.31 26.76 4.45
CA LEU A 68 27.85 27.92 3.76
C LEU A 68 28.64 27.56 2.50
N PHE A 69 29.31 26.40 2.49
CA PHE A 69 30.10 25.96 1.34
C PHE A 69 29.28 25.27 0.24
N THR A 70 28.14 24.68 0.59
CA THR A 70 27.33 23.88 -0.33
C THR A 70 26.06 24.59 -0.80
N ASP A 71 25.77 25.77 -0.26
CA ASP A 71 24.50 26.49 -0.42
C ASP A 71 23.27 25.64 -0.04
N VAL A 72 23.46 24.59 0.76
CA VAL A 72 22.39 23.75 1.29
C VAL A 72 22.06 24.23 2.71
N PRO A 73 20.78 24.50 3.03
CA PRO A 73 20.40 24.96 4.35
C PRO A 73 20.68 23.89 5.42
N VAL A 74 21.03 24.35 6.61
CA VAL A 74 21.32 23.48 7.78
C VAL A 74 20.14 22.54 8.07
N ASP A 75 18.91 23.00 7.86
CA ASP A 75 17.70 22.20 8.07
C ASP A 75 17.65 20.97 7.14
N GLU A 76 18.08 21.09 5.89
CA GLU A 76 18.14 19.95 4.96
C GLU A 76 19.28 18.99 5.31
N LEU A 77 20.46 19.53 5.66
CA LEU A 77 21.60 18.72 6.11
C LEU A 77 21.24 17.92 7.39
N THR A 78 20.56 18.56 8.35
CA THR A 78 20.08 17.85 9.55
C THR A 78 19.04 16.79 9.21
N GLN A 79 18.16 17.03 8.24
CA GLN A 79 17.19 16.02 7.81
C GLN A 79 17.88 14.76 7.26
N TRP A 80 18.92 14.90 6.43
CA TRP A 80 19.66 13.76 5.89
C TRP A 80 20.42 12.99 6.97
N THR A 81 21.06 13.68 7.92
CA THR A 81 21.73 13.00 9.06
C THR A 81 20.75 12.24 9.96
N VAL A 82 19.54 12.78 10.17
CA VAL A 82 18.48 12.09 10.93
C VAL A 82 17.93 10.90 10.16
N ALA A 83 17.74 11.03 8.85
CA ALA A 83 17.24 9.95 7.98
C ALA A 83 18.22 8.78 7.88
N SER A 84 19.54 9.05 7.93
CA SER A 84 20.57 8.00 7.85
C SER A 84 20.72 7.19 9.14
N LYS A 85 20.31 7.74 10.29
CA LYS A 85 20.40 7.01 11.57
C LYS A 85 19.53 5.74 11.49
N PRO A 86 20.11 4.55 11.74
CA PRO A 86 19.34 3.32 11.69
C PRO A 86 18.21 3.42 12.71
N LYS A 87 16.95 3.26 12.26
CA LYS A 87 15.79 3.19 13.13
C LYS A 87 16.01 2.04 14.11
N ARG A 88 16.51 2.35 15.31
CA ARG A 88 16.73 1.39 16.38
C ARG A 88 15.40 0.70 16.66
N GLY A 89 15.25 -0.51 16.14
CA GLY A 89 14.02 -1.28 16.25
C GLY A 89 13.66 -1.49 17.71
N ARG A 90 12.47 -1.04 18.11
CA ARG A 90 11.89 -1.39 19.40
C ARG A 90 11.63 -2.90 19.36
N ARG A 91 12.50 -3.69 20.01
CA ARG A 91 12.35 -5.15 20.17
C ARG A 91 10.94 -5.44 20.70
N LYS A 92 10.09 -6.08 19.89
CA LYS A 92 8.84 -6.68 20.38
C LYS A 92 9.24 -7.87 21.25
N ARG A 93 8.98 -7.78 22.56
CA ARG A 93 8.98 -8.96 23.44
C ARG A 93 7.86 -9.89 22.97
N SER A 94 8.23 -11.09 22.53
CA SER A 94 7.28 -12.17 22.29
C SER A 94 6.59 -12.53 23.61
N ILE A 95 5.26 -12.41 23.65
CA ILE A 95 4.45 -12.97 24.73
C ILE A 95 4.32 -14.46 24.42
N GLU A 96 5.00 -15.30 25.20
CA GLU A 96 4.77 -16.74 25.22
C GLU A 96 3.34 -17.00 25.71
N ARG A 97 2.49 -17.56 24.84
CA ARG A 97 1.22 -18.16 25.23
C ARG A 97 1.50 -19.62 25.58
N THR A 98 1.48 -19.93 26.86
CA THR A 98 1.50 -21.30 27.39
C THR A 98 0.25 -22.04 26.91
N ALA A 99 0.43 -22.99 26.00
CA ALA A 99 -0.61 -23.94 25.60
C ALA A 99 -0.76 -24.98 26.73
N LYS A 100 -1.90 -24.94 27.42
CA LYS A 100 -2.27 -25.95 28.41
C LYS A 100 -2.77 -27.19 27.67
N LEU A 101 -2.02 -28.29 27.77
CA LEU A 101 -2.44 -29.62 27.33
C LEU A 101 -3.74 -30.02 28.04
N GLY A 102 -4.78 -30.29 27.26
CA GLY A 102 -5.98 -31.00 27.68
C GLY A 102 -6.07 -32.31 26.90
N SER A 103 -5.85 -33.41 27.60
CA SER A 103 -5.80 -34.78 27.09
C SER A 103 -7.21 -35.37 26.88
N SER A 104 -7.34 -36.11 25.78
CA SER A 104 -8.14 -37.33 25.53
C SER A 104 -9.67 -37.39 25.73
N GLY A 105 -10.33 -37.83 24.66
CA GLY A 105 -11.64 -38.47 24.66
C GLY A 105 -12.02 -39.00 23.26
N GLU A 106 -11.82 -40.31 23.04
CA GLU A 106 -12.43 -41.21 22.03
C GLU A 106 -13.88 -40.86 21.61
N GLN A 107 -14.48 -41.23 20.47
CA GLN A 107 -14.16 -41.83 19.17
C GLN A 107 -15.50 -41.83 18.34
N PRO A 108 -15.69 -42.57 17.22
CA PRO A 108 -16.15 -42.05 15.92
C PRO A 108 -17.65 -42.22 15.63
N GLY A 109 -18.18 -41.45 14.66
CA GLY A 109 -19.56 -41.59 14.18
C GLY A 109 -19.70 -41.23 12.71
N SER A 110 -19.94 -42.27 11.89
CA SER A 110 -20.40 -42.24 10.50
C SER A 110 -21.55 -41.27 10.26
N SER A 111 -21.56 -40.57 9.11
CA SER A 111 -22.66 -40.52 8.11
C SER A 111 -22.53 -39.31 7.17
N VAL A 112 -22.42 -39.55 5.86
CA VAL A 112 -22.93 -38.69 4.77
C VAL A 112 -24.46 -38.97 4.67
N PRO A 113 -25.36 -38.20 4.01
CA PRO A 113 -25.22 -37.01 3.15
C PRO A 113 -26.29 -35.90 3.39
N GLU A 114 -26.32 -34.91 2.48
CA GLU A 114 -27.50 -34.20 1.93
C GLU A 114 -27.56 -32.67 1.96
N THR A 115 -27.81 -32.18 0.76
CA THR A 115 -28.27 -30.89 0.26
C THR A 115 -29.53 -30.33 0.95
N SER A 116 -29.54 -29.02 1.20
CA SER A 116 -30.75 -28.18 1.34
C SER A 116 -30.30 -26.71 1.16
N SER A 117 -30.56 -26.02 0.05
CA SER A 117 -31.85 -25.43 -0.38
C SER A 117 -32.58 -24.65 0.73
N GLY A 118 -32.53 -23.32 0.65
CA GLY A 118 -33.60 -22.47 1.22
C GLY A 118 -33.11 -21.37 2.15
N GLY A 119 -33.17 -20.14 1.66
CA GLY A 119 -32.99 -18.92 2.45
C GLY A 119 -33.68 -17.71 1.81
N VAL A 120 -34.96 -17.86 1.46
CA VAL A 120 -35.85 -16.76 1.06
C VAL A 120 -36.05 -15.84 2.26
N ALA A 121 -35.53 -14.62 2.18
CA ALA A 121 -35.83 -13.56 3.15
C ALA A 121 -37.21 -12.96 2.86
N GLY A 122 -38.07 -12.98 3.87
CA GLY A 122 -39.49 -12.61 3.82
C GLY A 122 -39.79 -11.10 3.68
N PRO A 123 -41.08 -10.75 3.61
CA PRO A 123 -41.59 -9.52 3.00
C PRO A 123 -41.64 -8.30 3.94
N ARG A 124 -41.50 -7.12 3.34
CA ARG A 124 -41.58 -5.80 3.97
C ARG A 124 -43.04 -5.33 4.02
N VAL A 125 -43.59 -5.21 5.23
CA VAL A 125 -44.90 -4.61 5.52
C VAL A 125 -44.79 -3.08 5.34
N ALA A 126 -45.70 -2.48 4.57
CA ALA A 126 -45.90 -1.03 4.52
C ALA A 126 -47.21 -0.69 5.23
N GLU A 127 -47.11 0.08 6.30
CA GLU A 127 -48.24 0.78 6.92
C GLU A 127 -48.66 2.01 6.09
N ARG A 128 -49.87 2.46 6.41
CA ARG A 128 -50.81 3.31 5.67
C ARG A 128 -50.39 4.76 5.47
#